data_AF-A0A2I1M1Q9-F1
#
_entry.id   AF-A0A2I1M1Q9-F1
#
_cell.length_a   1.000
_cell.length_b   1.000
_cell.length_c   1.000
_cell.angle_alpha   90.00
_cell.angle_beta   90.00
_cell.angle_gamma   90.00
#
_symmetry.space_group_name_H-M   'P 1'
#
loop_
_entity.id
_entity.type
_entity.pdbx_description
1 polymer ?
#
loop_
_entity_poly.entity_id
_entity_poly.type
_entity_poly.pdbx_seq_one_letter_code
_entity_poly.pdbx_strand_id
1 'polypeptide(L)'
;MRLPYQTGGAYTLTREGNIVTLGGQGTCDNVQNAGNLKVNEAIPAGYRPTAPMSVSWGGNQKMDMLIKPDGTITLLGNAYGWVHIGAAWITSDPMPN
;
A
#
# COMPACT_ATOMS: atom_id res chain seq x y z
N MET A 1 -7.93 4.57 -4.23
CA MET A 1 -6.70 5.23 -3.70
C MET A 1 -5.68 5.21 -4.82
N ARG A 2 -4.91 6.28 -5.04
CA ARG A 2 -3.72 6.20 -5.91
C ARG A 2 -2.53 5.83 -5.03
N LEU A 3 -1.68 4.92 -5.47
CA LEU A 3 -0.42 4.68 -4.77
C LEU A 3 0.66 5.63 -5.31
N PRO A 4 1.70 5.90 -4.50
CA PRO A 4 2.82 6.72 -4.91
C PRO A 4 3.46 6.16 -6.17
N TYR A 5 3.77 7.04 -7.13
CA TYR A 5 4.44 6.71 -8.41
C TYR A 5 3.66 5.80 -9.36
N GLN A 6 2.37 5.60 -9.09
CA GLN A 6 1.48 4.91 -10.00
C GLN A 6 1.19 5.79 -11.23
N THR A 7 1.65 5.37 -12.40
CA THR A 7 1.33 6.02 -13.70
C THR A 7 0.14 5.39 -14.42
N GLY A 8 -0.26 4.18 -14.02
CA GLY A 8 -1.42 3.47 -14.56
C GLY A 8 -2.01 2.45 -13.59
N GLY A 9 -3.24 2.00 -13.83
CA GLY A 9 -3.94 0.98 -13.04
C GLY A 9 -4.82 1.52 -11.90
N ALA A 10 -5.14 0.70 -10.90
CA ALA A 10 -5.90 1.11 -9.71
C ALA A 10 -5.61 0.20 -8.51
N TYR A 11 -5.63 0.79 -7.32
CA TYR A 11 -5.65 0.06 -6.05
C TYR A 11 -6.94 0.36 -5.29
N THR A 12 -7.52 -0.71 -4.77
CA THR A 12 -8.79 -0.70 -4.06
C THR A 12 -8.56 -1.14 -2.63
N LEU A 13 -9.07 -0.33 -1.70
CA LEU A 13 -9.26 -0.70 -0.31
C LEU A 13 -10.73 -1.04 -0.12
N THR A 14 -11.00 -2.26 0.31
CA THR A 14 -12.33 -2.71 0.73
C THR A 14 -12.30 -3.07 2.20
N ARG A 15 -13.44 -2.90 2.88
CA ARG A 15 -13.57 -3.23 4.30
C ARG A 15 -14.88 -3.96 4.55
N GLU A 16 -14.80 -5.04 5.30
CA GLU A 16 -15.95 -5.80 5.81
C GLU A 16 -15.77 -6.02 7.31
N GLY A 17 -16.64 -5.38 8.12
CA GLY A 17 -16.44 -5.32 9.57
C GLY A 17 -15.09 -4.70 9.90
N ASN A 18 -14.20 -5.46 10.56
CA ASN A 18 -12.84 -5.01 10.89
C ASN A 18 -11.77 -5.55 9.94
N ILE A 19 -12.15 -6.28 8.90
CA ILE A 19 -11.20 -6.82 7.92
C ILE A 19 -11.09 -5.82 6.78
N VAL A 20 -9.86 -5.40 6.49
CA VAL A 20 -9.52 -4.56 5.34
C VAL A 20 -8.76 -5.41 4.33
N THR A 21 -9.09 -5.26 3.06
CA THR A 21 -8.36 -5.85 1.95
C THR A 21 -7.85 -4.75 1.03
N LEU A 22 -6.59 -4.86 0.65
CA LEU A 22 -5.93 -4.00 -0.34
C LEU A 22 -5.57 -4.86 -1.54
N GLY A 23 -6.06 -4.49 -2.71
CA GLY A 23 -5.76 -5.19 -3.94
C GLY A 23 -5.64 -4.25 -5.12
N GLY A 24 -4.79 -4.58 -6.07
CA GLY A 24 -4.68 -3.81 -7.29
C GLY A 24 -3.45 -4.12 -8.11
N GLN A 25 -3.39 -3.48 -9.26
CA GLN A 25 -2.26 -3.54 -10.17
C GLN A 25 -2.02 -2.20 -10.83
N GLY A 26 -0.78 -1.98 -11.27
CA GLY A 26 -0.41 -0.77 -11.96
C GLY A 26 1.00 -0.82 -12.50
N THR A 27 1.44 0.32 -13.02
CA THR A 27 2.82 0.56 -13.44
C THR A 27 3.46 1.58 -12.51
N CYS A 28 4.72 1.33 -12.15
CA CYS A 28 5.53 2.27 -11.40
C CYS A 28 6.69 2.80 -12.25
N ASP A 29 6.91 4.12 -12.19
CA ASP A 29 8.05 4.75 -12.83
C ASP A 29 9.30 4.52 -11.96
N ASN A 30 10.30 3.86 -12.55
CA ASN A 30 11.62 3.50 -12.03
C ASN A 30 11.96 4.01 -10.62
N VAL A 31 11.49 3.30 -9.59
CA VAL A 31 11.83 3.58 -8.19
C VAL A 31 13.16 2.88 -7.90
N GLN A 32 14.28 3.56 -8.20
CA GLN A 32 15.62 3.12 -7.82
C GLN A 32 16.05 3.80 -6.52
N ASN A 33 16.56 3.01 -5.58
CA ASN A 33 17.10 3.40 -4.28
C ASN A 33 16.11 3.98 -3.27
N ALA A 34 14.83 3.62 -3.32
CA ALA A 34 13.84 3.99 -2.30
C ALA A 34 13.92 3.06 -1.08
N GLY A 35 15.09 3.01 -0.44
CA GLY A 35 15.31 2.17 0.75
C GLY A 35 14.56 2.65 2.00
N ASN A 36 13.96 3.85 1.98
CA ASN A 36 13.17 4.45 3.07
C ASN A 36 12.36 5.66 2.56
N LEU A 37 11.69 5.53 1.41
CA LEU A 37 10.97 6.66 0.84
C LEU A 37 9.59 6.79 1.48
N LYS A 38 9.39 7.83 2.29
CA LYS A 38 8.06 8.22 2.74
C LYS A 38 7.31 8.88 1.58
N VAL A 39 6.07 8.48 1.40
CA VAL A 39 5.22 8.94 0.31
C VAL A 39 4.10 9.84 0.83
N ASN A 40 3.46 10.60 -0.06
CA ASN A 40 2.42 11.55 0.31
C ASN A 40 1.07 10.86 0.53
N GLU A 41 0.84 9.74 -0.14
CA GLU A 41 -0.34 8.93 0.01
C GLU A 41 -0.34 8.18 1.36
N ALA A 42 -1.52 8.05 1.94
CA ALA A 42 -1.71 7.43 3.24
C ALA A 42 -2.94 6.52 3.20
N ILE A 43 -2.95 5.51 4.07
CA ILE A 43 -4.15 4.72 4.31
C ILE A 43 -5.17 5.62 5.03
N PRO A 44 -6.36 5.82 4.43
CA PRO A 44 -7.38 6.68 5.01
C PRO A 44 -7.86 6.14 6.36
N ALA A 45 -8.31 7.04 7.24
CA ALA A 45 -9.00 6.64 8.46
C ALA A 45 -10.21 5.77 8.10
N GLY A 46 -10.47 4.76 8.91
CA GLY A 46 -11.44 3.71 8.62
C GLY A 46 -10.82 2.49 7.93
N TYR A 47 -9.54 2.52 7.57
CA TYR A 47 -8.85 1.41 6.92
C TYR A 47 -7.47 1.11 7.49
N ARG A 48 -6.98 1.85 8.50
CA ARG A 48 -5.59 1.74 8.97
C ARG A 48 -5.37 0.45 9.75
N PRO A 49 -4.20 -0.21 9.62
CA PRO A 49 -3.92 -1.44 10.35
C PRO A 49 -3.71 -1.17 11.85
N THR A 50 -3.96 -2.17 12.69
CA THR A 50 -3.71 -2.07 14.15
C THR A 50 -2.22 -2.12 14.52
N ALA A 51 -1.38 -2.69 13.64
CA ALA A 51 0.06 -2.80 13.82
C ALA A 51 0.79 -2.51 12.51
N PRO A 52 2.09 -2.12 12.55
CA PRO A 52 2.89 -1.99 11.33
C PRO A 52 2.88 -3.28 10.52
N MET A 53 2.71 -3.18 9.21
CA MET A 53 2.70 -4.33 8.30
C MET A 53 3.42 -4.04 7.00
N SER A 54 3.99 -5.08 6.39
CA SER A 54 4.60 -5.01 5.06
C SER A 54 3.64 -5.59 4.01
N VAL A 55 3.51 -4.91 2.87
CA VAL A 55 2.80 -5.40 1.69
C VAL A 55 3.79 -5.51 0.54
N SER A 56 4.08 -6.75 0.13
CA SER A 56 5.02 -6.99 -0.96
C SER A 56 4.43 -6.70 -2.32
N TRP A 57 5.25 -6.10 -3.18
CA TRP A 57 4.90 -5.87 -4.58
C TRP A 57 5.35 -7.07 -5.41
N GLY A 58 4.38 -7.72 -6.04
CA GLY A 58 4.65 -8.80 -6.97
C GLY A 58 5.16 -8.30 -8.32
N GLY A 59 5.55 -9.24 -9.21
CA GLY A 59 6.00 -8.92 -10.57
C GLY A 59 7.51 -8.78 -10.74
N ASN A 60 8.29 -9.73 -10.18
CA ASN A 60 9.77 -9.72 -10.18
C ASN A 60 10.40 -8.43 -9.59
N GLN A 61 9.64 -7.72 -8.76
CA GLN A 61 10.10 -6.53 -8.06
C GLN A 61 10.67 -6.89 -6.68
N LYS A 62 11.47 -5.99 -6.12
CA LYS A 62 12.00 -6.08 -4.76
C LYS A 62 11.58 -4.84 -3.97
N MET A 63 10.27 -4.63 -3.87
CA MET A 63 9.66 -3.49 -3.18
C MET A 63 8.62 -3.99 -2.18
N ASP A 64 8.68 -3.44 -0.98
CA ASP A 64 7.68 -3.60 0.07
C ASP A 64 7.08 -2.23 0.42
N MET A 65 5.79 -2.21 0.73
CA MET A 65 5.12 -1.09 1.38
C MET A 65 5.00 -1.36 2.87
N LEU A 66 5.75 -0.62 3.69
CA LEU A 66 5.54 -0.57 5.12
C LEU A 66 4.40 0.39 5.43
N ILE A 67 3.30 -0.13 5.94
CA ILE A 67 2.12 0.62 6.38
C ILE A 67 2.13 0.67 7.90
N LYS A 68 2.05 1.87 8.48
CA LYS A 68 1.96 2.07 9.94
C LYS A 68 0.52 2.30 10.41
N PRO A 69 0.22 2.12 11.72
CA PRO A 69 -1.10 2.36 12.28
C PRO A 69 -1.63 3.79 12.13
N ASP A 70 -0.75 4.78 11.95
CA ASP A 70 -1.13 6.16 11.66
C ASP A 70 -1.55 6.38 10.18
N GLY A 71 -1.49 5.33 9.37
CA GLY A 71 -1.79 5.33 7.94
C GLY A 71 -0.62 5.75 7.06
N THR A 72 0.54 6.10 7.63
CA THR A 72 1.72 6.46 6.82
C THR A 72 2.28 5.25 6.09
N ILE A 73 2.79 5.52 4.88
CA ILE A 73 3.36 4.51 3.99
C ILE A 73 4.81 4.86 3.73
N THR A 74 5.69 3.85 3.87
CA THR A 74 7.08 3.92 3.47
C THR A 74 7.35 2.83 2.44
N LEU A 75 7.95 3.21 1.31
CA LEU A 75 8.46 2.27 0.32
C LEU A 75 9.85 1.79 0.74
N LEU A 76 10.05 0.48 0.66
CA LEU A 76 11.26 -0.23 1.04
C LEU A 76 11.75 -1.07 -0.14
N GLY A 77 12.73 -0.55 -0.87
CA GLY A 77 13.39 -1.27 -1.96
C GLY A 77 13.18 -0.61 -3.32
N ASN A 78 13.06 -1.43 -4.37
CA ASN A 78 13.07 -0.97 -5.76
C ASN A 78 11.99 -1.66 -6.59
N ALA A 79 11.33 -0.88 -7.45
CA ALA A 79 10.36 -1.40 -8.42
C ALA A 79 10.44 -0.64 -9.77
N TYR A 80 10.31 -1.38 -10.87
CA TYR A 80 10.27 -0.90 -12.24
C TYR A 80 9.20 -1.67 -13.04
N GLY A 81 8.34 -0.94 -13.74
CA GLY A 81 7.38 -1.54 -14.66
C GLY A 81 6.11 -2.01 -13.96
N TRP A 82 5.59 -3.17 -14.38
CA TRP A 82 4.28 -3.66 -13.93
C TRP A 82 4.35 -4.33 -12.56
N VAL A 83 3.41 -3.99 -11.69
CA VAL A 83 3.34 -4.47 -10.30
C VAL A 83 1.90 -4.84 -9.92
N HIS A 84 1.76 -5.79 -9.02
CA HIS A 84 0.50 -6.10 -8.36
C HIS A 84 0.70 -6.22 -6.85
N ILE A 85 -0.35 -5.95 -6.10
CA ILE A 85 -0.36 -6.12 -4.65
C ILE A 85 -1.63 -6.85 -4.21
N GLY A 86 -1.51 -7.58 -3.11
CA GLY A 86 -2.61 -8.20 -2.41
C GLY A 86 -2.26 -8.31 -0.93
N ALA A 87 -3.10 -7.73 -0.07
CA ALA A 87 -2.92 -7.79 1.36
C ALA A 87 -4.26 -7.72 2.09
N ALA A 88 -4.28 -8.23 3.32
CA ALA A 88 -5.40 -8.10 4.23
C ALA A 88 -4.89 -7.84 5.65
N TRP A 89 -5.65 -7.07 6.42
CA TRP A 89 -5.33 -6.77 7.82
C TRP A 89 -6.57 -6.45 8.64
N ILE A 90 -6.38 -6.37 9.95
CA ILE A 90 -7.41 -5.90 10.89
C ILE A 90 -7.24 -4.42 11.14
N THR A 91 -8.35 -3.68 11.10
CA THR A 91 -8.42 -2.27 11.52
C THR A 91 -9.24 -2.14 12.81
N SER A 92 -8.83 -1.21 13.67
CA SER A 92 -9.61 -0.76 14.83
C SER A 92 -10.26 0.61 14.60
N ASP A 93 -10.07 1.22 13.42
CA ASP A 93 -10.67 2.50 13.12
C ASP A 93 -12.21 2.36 13.12
N PRO A 94 -12.94 3.41 13.56
CA PRO A 94 -14.39 3.49 13.35
C PRO A 94 -14.74 3.24 11.88
N MET A 95 -15.93 2.70 11.59
CA MET A 95 -16.35 2.55 10.19
C MET A 95 -16.35 3.93 9.51
N PRO A 96 -15.77 4.05 8.30
CA PRO A 96 -15.87 5.27 7.54
C PRO A 96 -17.34 5.51 7.16
N ASN A 97 -17.83 6.73 7.39
CA ASN A 97 -19.18 7.16 7.01
C ASN A 97 -19.36 7.23 5.50
#